data_AF-A0AAV4WYU8-F1
#
_entry.id   AF-A0AAV4WYU8-F1
#
_cell.length_a   1.000
_cell.length_b   1.000
_cell.length_c   1.000
_cell.angle_alpha   90.00
_cell.angle_beta   90.00
_cell.angle_gamma   90.00
#
_symmetry.space_group_name_H-M   'P 1'
#
loop_
_entity.id
_entity.type
_entity.pdbx_description
1 polymer ?
#
loop_
_entity_poly.entity_id
_entity_poly.type
_entity_poly.pdbx_seq_one_letter_code
_entity_poly.pdbx_strand_id
1 'polypeptide(L)'
;MAKLMERMIVNKLNLLLETYGLLCNERSTGDQVIHLRQMVKHSLDTKKVMTAVYIDFKSAYGSFWRKKMIQKLKEIGMEVTASEYLIKKLELLQNQALWLIVGAVKTAPINSMLLLANNRPIQIIIEERALAFYERLTRIDVWDCYENRAI
;
A
#
# COMPACT_ATOMS: atom_id res chain seq x y z
N MET A 1 -8.02 -15.98 -0.57
CA MET A 1 -6.72 -15.36 -0.24
C MET A 1 -6.59 -13.91 -0.73
N ALA A 2 -6.77 -13.64 -2.04
CA ALA A 2 -6.61 -12.27 -2.59
C ALA A 2 -7.45 -11.18 -1.90
N LYS A 3 -8.73 -11.42 -1.65
CA LYS A 3 -9.65 -10.45 -1.02
C LYS A 3 -9.32 -10.13 0.45
N LEU A 4 -8.66 -11.07 1.14
CA LEU A 4 -8.22 -10.86 2.52
C LEU A 4 -6.98 -9.96 2.54
N MET A 5 -6.04 -10.19 1.61
CA MET A 5 -4.87 -9.34 1.43
C MET A 5 -5.27 -7.91 1.01
N GLU A 6 -6.23 -7.78 0.09
CA GLU A 6 -6.81 -6.49 -0.28
C GLU A 6 -7.37 -5.76 0.94
N ARG A 7 -8.17 -6.44 1.76
CA ARG A 7 -8.74 -5.85 2.98
C ARG A 7 -7.66 -5.42 3.99
N MET A 8 -6.60 -6.22 4.15
CA MET A 8 -5.48 -5.85 5.02
C MET A 8 -4.75 -4.59 4.52
N ILE A 9 -4.53 -4.48 3.21
CA ILE A 9 -3.88 -3.33 2.58
C ILE A 9 -4.77 -2.07 2.72
N VAL A 10 -6.06 -2.19 2.43
CA VAL A 10 -7.02 -1.07 2.54
C VAL A 10 -7.09 -0.54 3.96
N ASN A 11 -7.13 -1.42 4.97
CA ASN A 11 -7.15 -1.00 6.37
C ASN A 11 -5.87 -0.24 6.77
N LYS A 12 -4.69 -0.73 6.36
CA LYS A 12 -3.42 -0.05 6.61
C LYS A 12 -3.37 1.30 5.89
N LEU A 13 -3.84 1.37 4.65
CA LEU A 13 -3.87 2.61 3.87
C LEU A 13 -4.79 3.65 4.52
N ASN A 14 -5.99 3.28 4.93
CA ASN A 14 -6.92 4.20 5.59
C ASN A 14 -6.32 4.80 6.85
N LEU A 15 -5.70 3.97 7.70
CA LEU A 15 -5.01 4.44 8.92
C LEU A 15 -3.92 5.48 8.61
N LEU A 16 -3.11 5.24 7.58
CA LEU A 16 -2.08 6.19 7.16
C LEU A 16 -2.71 7.49 6.65
N LEU A 17 -3.69 7.40 5.75
CA LEU A 17 -4.32 8.59 5.17
C LEU A 17 -5.06 9.44 6.21
N GLU A 18 -5.63 8.82 7.25
CA GLU A 18 -6.19 9.51 8.41
C GLU A 18 -5.10 10.25 9.20
N THR A 19 -3.95 9.61 9.42
CA THR A 19 -2.81 10.21 10.14
C THR A 19 -2.26 11.44 9.41
N TYR A 20 -2.24 11.42 8.07
CA TYR A 20 -1.81 12.55 7.24
C TYR A 20 -2.92 13.59 7.00
N GLY A 21 -4.13 13.39 7.54
CA GLY A 21 -5.27 14.30 7.33
C GLY A 21 -5.80 14.34 5.89
N LEU A 22 -5.47 13.34 5.07
CA LEU A 22 -5.90 13.23 3.68
C LEU A 22 -7.32 12.66 3.55
N LEU A 23 -7.74 11.85 4.52
CA LEU A 23 -9.12 11.43 4.67
C LEU A 23 -9.79 12.31 5.73
N CYS A 24 -10.92 12.91 5.36
CA CYS A 24 -11.70 13.71 6.28
C CYS A 24 -12.46 12.80 7.27
N ASN A 25 -12.60 13.25 8.51
CA ASN A 25 -13.37 12.52 9.54
C ASN A 25 -14.87 12.45 9.18
N GLU A 26 -15.37 13.39 8.38
CA GLU A 26 -16.74 13.41 7.86
C GLU A 26 -16.88 12.50 6.63
N ARG A 27 -17.11 11.21 6.91
CA ARG A 27 -17.20 10.16 5.88
C ARG A 27 -18.56 10.08 5.20
N SER A 28 -19.61 10.61 5.82
CA SER A 28 -20.95 10.59 5.26
C SER A 28 -21.14 11.74 4.29
N THR A 29 -21.75 11.47 3.14
CA THR A 29 -22.24 12.52 2.24
C THR A 29 -23.22 13.46 2.96
N GLY A 30 -23.95 12.95 3.95
CA GLY A 30 -24.86 13.75 4.78
C GLY A 30 -24.11 14.79 5.61
N ASP A 31 -23.02 14.40 6.26
CA ASP A 31 -22.22 15.28 7.12
C ASP A 31 -21.61 16.42 6.30
N GLN A 32 -21.10 16.12 5.10
CA GLN A 32 -20.53 17.11 4.18
C GLN A 32 -21.57 18.16 3.74
N VAL A 33 -22.81 17.75 3.46
CA VAL A 33 -23.90 18.68 3.11
C VAL A 33 -24.31 19.52 4.31
N ILE A 34 -24.34 18.93 5.51
CA ILE A 34 -24.61 19.66 6.74
C ILE A 34 -23.52 20.70 6.99
N HIS A 35 -22.25 20.35 6.80
CA HIS A 35 -21.12 21.25 6.96
C HIS A 35 -21.19 22.43 5.97
N LEU A 36 -21.42 22.14 4.67
CA LEU A 36 -21.63 23.17 3.65
C LEU A 36 -22.78 24.10 4.04
N ARG A 37 -23.91 23.54 4.52
CA ARG A 37 -25.06 24.32 4.96
C ARG A 37 -24.72 25.22 6.15
N GLN A 38 -23.94 24.72 7.11
CA GLN A 38 -23.47 25.51 8.24
C GLN A 38 -22.56 26.65 7.79
N MET A 39 -21.65 26.41 6.84
CA MET A 39 -20.80 27.45 6.26
C MET A 39 -21.63 28.54 5.55
N VAL A 40 -22.62 28.15 4.74
CA VAL A 40 -23.55 29.09 4.09
C VAL A 40 -24.29 29.92 5.12
N LYS A 41 -24.87 29.27 6.14
CA LYS A 41 -25.62 29.95 7.19
C LYS A 41 -24.74 30.95 7.96
N HIS A 42 -23.54 30.52 8.36
CA HIS A 42 -22.61 31.38 9.08
C HIS A 42 -22.15 32.59 8.24
N SER A 43 -21.91 32.40 6.94
CA SER A 43 -21.57 33.49 6.03
C SER A 43 -22.71 34.51 5.88
N LEU A 44 -23.96 34.04 5.88
CA LEU A 44 -25.15 34.89 5.82
C LEU A 44 -25.32 35.68 7.12
N ASP A 45 -25.21 35.02 8.27
CA ASP A 45 -25.33 35.63 9.60
C ASP A 45 -24.24 36.69 9.83
N THR A 46 -23.01 36.43 9.34
CA THR A 46 -21.88 37.37 9.43
C THR A 46 -21.82 38.41 8.30
N LYS A 47 -22.81 38.42 7.40
CA LYS A 47 -22.87 39.29 6.20
C LYS A 47 -21.60 39.25 5.33
N LYS A 48 -20.96 38.08 5.25
CA LYS A 48 -19.78 37.84 4.40
C LYS A 48 -20.19 37.21 3.07
N VAL A 49 -19.40 37.44 2.03
CA VAL A 49 -19.59 36.78 0.72
C VAL A 49 -18.89 35.43 0.75
N MET A 50 -19.64 34.35 0.51
CA MET A 50 -19.11 33.00 0.33
C MET A 50 -19.05 32.67 -1.16
N THR A 51 -17.89 32.21 -1.64
CA THR A 51 -17.74 31.68 -3.01
C THR A 51 -17.36 30.21 -2.92
N ALA A 52 -18.15 29.35 -3.55
CA ALA A 52 -17.87 27.92 -3.67
C ALA A 52 -17.33 27.62 -5.07
N VAL A 53 -16.21 26.91 -5.15
CA VAL A 53 -15.64 26.41 -6.41
C VAL A 53 -15.83 24.91 -6.45
N TYR A 54 -16.62 24.44 -7.41
CA TYR A 54 -16.84 23.02 -7.65
C TYR A 54 -15.90 22.54 -8.75
N ILE A 55 -15.08 21.53 -8.44
CA ILE A 55 -14.12 20.94 -9.37
C ILE A 55 -14.56 19.49 -9.61
N ASP A 56 -14.89 19.16 -10.86
CA ASP A 56 -15.16 17.80 -11.30
C ASP A 56 -14.06 17.32 -12.25
N PHE A 57 -13.61 16.08 -12.07
CA PHE A 57 -12.52 15.49 -12.84
C PHE A 57 -13.08 14.46 -13.82
N LYS A 58 -12.95 14.75 -15.12
CA LYS A 58 -13.33 13.81 -16.19
C LYS A 58 -12.54 12.49 -16.07
N SER A 59 -13.24 11.39 -15.80
CA SER A 59 -12.65 10.05 -15.64
C SER A 59 -11.46 10.03 -14.66
N ALA A 60 -11.67 10.52 -13.44
CA ALA A 60 -10.66 10.57 -12.38
C ALA A 60 -9.95 9.21 -12.17
N TYR A 61 -10.74 8.12 -12.14
CA TYR A 61 -10.23 6.76 -11.97
C TYR A 61 -9.62 6.15 -13.23
N GLY A 62 -9.77 6.73 -14.42
CA GLY A 62 -9.09 6.26 -15.63
C GLY A 62 -7.80 7.02 -15.90
N SER A 63 -7.79 8.29 -15.53
CA SER A 63 -6.72 9.25 -15.84
C SER A 63 -5.61 9.30 -14.77
N PHE A 64 -5.72 8.48 -13.72
CA PHE A 64 -4.77 8.44 -12.63
C PHE A 64 -3.39 7.94 -13.10
N TRP A 65 -2.36 8.67 -12.68
CA TRP A 65 -0.99 8.33 -13.06
C TRP A 65 -0.46 7.22 -12.16
N ARG A 66 -0.71 5.96 -12.55
CA ARG A 66 -0.34 4.75 -11.79
C ARG A 66 1.09 4.80 -11.23
N LYS A 67 2.06 5.19 -12.07
CA LYS A 67 3.47 5.29 -11.68
C LYS A 67 3.68 6.30 -10.54
N LYS A 68 3.17 7.52 -10.69
CA LYS A 68 3.26 8.59 -9.68
C LYS A 68 2.50 8.25 -8.41
N MET A 69 1.40 7.51 -8.51
CA MET A 69 0.66 7.00 -7.36
C MET A 69 1.53 6.03 -6.54
N ILE A 70 2.20 5.07 -7.19
CA ILE A 70 3.12 4.14 -6.50
C ILE A 70 4.28 4.90 -5.84
N GLN A 71 4.83 5.92 -6.50
CA GLN A 71 5.87 6.76 -5.92
C GLN A 71 5.37 7.46 -4.64
N LYS A 72 4.20 8.10 -4.68
CA LYS A 72 3.60 8.74 -3.51
C LYS A 72 3.33 7.76 -2.38
N LEU A 73 2.92 6.52 -2.70
CA LEU A 73 2.69 5.49 -1.68
C LEU A 73 3.99 5.12 -0.94
N LYS A 74 5.14 5.11 -1.64
CA LYS A 74 6.45 4.92 -0.99
C LYS A 74 6.81 6.10 -0.09
N GLU A 75 6.59 7.33 -0.54
CA GLU A 75 6.85 8.56 0.24
C GLU A 75 6.02 8.61 1.54
N ILE A 76 4.77 8.11 1.49
CA ILE A 76 3.85 7.98 2.62
C ILE A 76 4.26 6.84 3.59
N GLY A 77 5.32 6.10 3.29
CA GLY A 77 5.80 4.99 4.13
C GLY A 77 4.98 3.72 3.98
N MET A 78 4.20 3.58 2.90
CA MET A 78 3.57 2.31 2.57
C MET A 78 4.59 1.38 1.92
N GLU A 79 5.40 0.75 2.75
CA GLU A 79 6.08 -0.46 2.35
C GLU A 79 5.06 -1.59 2.20
N VAL A 80 4.98 -2.14 0.98
CA VAL A 80 4.24 -3.36 0.63
C VAL A 80 4.96 -4.60 1.20
N THR A 81 6.03 -4.39 1.96
CA THR A 81 6.78 -5.45 2.63
C THR A 81 5.96 -6.04 3.78
N ALA A 82 6.07 -7.36 3.95
CA ALA A 82 5.48 -8.04 5.09
C ALA A 82 6.10 -7.51 6.40
N SER A 83 5.28 -7.32 7.43
CA SER A 83 5.77 -7.00 8.77
C SER A 83 6.79 -8.06 9.23
N GLU A 84 7.84 -7.65 9.93
CA GLU A 84 8.85 -8.56 10.51
C GLU A 84 8.21 -9.70 11.31
N TYR A 85 7.11 -9.43 12.01
CA TYR A 85 6.36 -10.44 12.76
C TYR A 85 5.81 -11.55 11.84
N LEU A 86 5.26 -11.17 10.69
CA LEU A 86 4.72 -12.12 9.71
C LEU A 86 5.84 -12.92 9.04
N ILE A 87 7.00 -12.29 8.78
CA ILE A 87 8.19 -12.97 8.24
C ILE A 87 8.65 -14.05 9.21
N LYS A 88 8.81 -13.72 10.50
CA LYS A 88 9.18 -14.69 11.55
C LYS A 88 8.21 -15.85 11.67
N LYS A 89 6.90 -15.57 11.60
CA LYS A 89 5.88 -16.62 11.64
C LYS A 89 5.95 -17.53 10.41
N LEU A 90 6.27 -16.96 9.25
CA LEU A 90 6.43 -17.71 8.01
C LEU A 90 7.68 -18.60 8.02
N GLU A 91 8.80 -18.11 8.56
CA GLU A 91 10.02 -18.90 8.79
C GLU A 91 9.76 -20.11 9.69
N LEU A 92 9.06 -19.90 10.81
CA LEU A 92 8.74 -20.99 11.74
C LEU A 92 7.93 -22.10 11.07
N LEU A 93 6.95 -21.72 10.25
CA LEU A 93 6.13 -22.67 9.49
C LEU A 93 6.94 -23.40 8.42
N GLN A 94 7.82 -22.68 7.70
CA GLN A 94 8.68 -23.29 6.69
C GLN A 94 9.66 -24.28 7.33
N ASN A 95 10.28 -23.94 8.46
CA ASN A 95 11.19 -24.82 9.20
C ASN A 95 10.47 -26.08 9.67
N GLN A 96 9.23 -25.95 10.16
CA GLN A 96 8.40 -27.10 10.52
C GLN A 96 8.09 -28.00 9.32
N ALA A 97 7.70 -27.43 8.18
CA ALA A 97 7.45 -28.19 6.97
C ALA A 97 8.71 -28.88 6.44
N LEU A 98 9.87 -28.21 6.53
CA LEU A 98 11.16 -28.74 6.10
C LEU A 98 11.53 -30.00 6.89
N TRP A 99 11.40 -29.98 8.22
CA TRP A 99 11.66 -31.16 9.04
C TRP A 99 10.72 -32.33 8.68
N LEU A 100 9.44 -32.05 8.41
CA LEU A 100 8.48 -33.09 8.02
C LEU A 100 8.82 -33.74 6.67
N ILE A 101 9.20 -32.94 5.67
CA ILE A 101 9.52 -33.44 4.32
C ILE A 101 10.80 -34.29 4.35
N VAL A 102 11.81 -33.86 5.10
CA VAL A 102 13.08 -34.59 5.23
C VAL A 102 12.96 -35.80 6.17
N GLY A 103 11.90 -35.87 6.98
CA GLY A 103 11.75 -36.89 8.02
C GLY A 103 12.69 -36.68 9.20
N ALA A 104 13.10 -35.43 9.45
CA ALA A 104 14.06 -35.07 10.47
C ALA A 104 13.40 -34.65 11.80
N VAL A 105 14.13 -34.79 12.90
CA VAL A 105 13.70 -34.30 14.21
C VAL A 105 13.77 -32.78 14.27
N LYS A 106 12.87 -32.14 15.04
CA LYS A 106 12.79 -30.67 15.18
C LYS A 106 14.06 -30.00 15.74
N THR A 107 14.99 -30.76 16.30
CA THR A 107 16.28 -30.28 16.80
C THR A 107 17.37 -30.26 15.74
N ALA A 108 17.10 -30.78 14.54
CA ALA A 108 18.07 -30.85 13.46
C ALA A 108 18.42 -29.43 12.94
N PRO A 109 19.71 -29.17 12.63
CA PRO A 109 20.15 -27.87 12.15
C PRO A 109 19.51 -27.51 10.81
N ILE A 110 18.88 -26.33 10.74
CA ILE A 110 18.12 -25.86 9.58
C ILE A 110 18.98 -25.78 8.32
N ASN A 111 20.23 -25.29 8.42
CA ASN A 111 21.13 -25.17 7.27
C ASN A 111 21.43 -26.52 6.61
N SER A 112 21.65 -27.57 7.40
CA SER A 112 21.86 -28.91 6.89
C SER A 112 20.60 -29.45 6.21
N MET A 113 19.44 -29.18 6.78
CA MET A 113 18.15 -29.62 6.21
C MET A 113 17.83 -28.89 4.89
N LEU A 114 18.13 -27.60 4.80
CA LEU A 114 17.99 -26.81 3.58
C LEU A 114 18.91 -27.33 2.47
N LEU A 115 20.15 -27.68 2.80
CA LEU A 115 21.10 -28.28 1.87
C LEU A 115 20.60 -29.63 1.35
N LEU A 116 20.14 -30.52 2.24
CA LEU A 116 19.59 -31.83 1.87
C LEU A 116 18.34 -31.71 0.98
N ALA A 117 17.45 -30.77 1.30
CA ALA A 117 16.23 -30.54 0.53
C ALA A 117 16.47 -29.69 -0.74
N ASN A 118 17.72 -29.27 -1.00
CA ASN A 118 18.10 -28.35 -2.07
C ASN A 118 17.20 -27.08 -2.12
N ASN A 119 16.86 -26.56 -0.95
CA ASN A 119 15.97 -25.41 -0.78
C ASN A 119 16.76 -24.21 -0.22
N ARG A 120 16.40 -23.01 -0.69
CA ARG A 120 16.99 -21.76 -0.20
C ARG A 120 16.24 -21.25 1.04
N PRO A 121 16.91 -20.57 1.98
CA PRO A 121 16.27 -19.86 3.08
C PRO A 121 15.22 -18.86 2.56
N ILE A 122 14.10 -18.72 3.26
CA ILE A 122 13.00 -17.83 2.82
C ILE A 122 13.35 -16.35 2.82
N GLN A 123 14.23 -15.89 3.71
CA GLN A 123 14.75 -14.52 3.71
C GLN A 123 15.34 -14.16 2.35
N ILE A 124 16.23 -15.01 1.83
CA ILE A 124 16.89 -14.79 0.55
C ILE A 124 15.84 -14.72 -0.58
N ILE A 125 14.83 -15.58 -0.53
CA ILE A 125 13.75 -15.59 -1.53
C ILE A 125 12.91 -14.29 -1.45
N ILE A 126 12.63 -13.79 -0.25
CA ILE A 126 11.89 -12.54 -0.05
C ILE A 126 12.71 -11.36 -0.56
N GLU A 127 13.99 -11.30 -0.22
CA GLU A 127 14.93 -10.25 -0.64
C GLU A 127 15.11 -10.24 -2.17
N GLU A 128 15.34 -11.38 -2.80
CA GLU A 128 15.43 -11.50 -4.26
C GLU A 128 14.16 -11.02 -4.96
N ARG A 129 12.98 -11.40 -4.43
CA ARG A 129 11.69 -10.95 -4.99
C ARG A 129 11.45 -9.48 -4.78
N ALA A 130 11.83 -8.94 -3.61
CA ALA A 130 11.75 -7.52 -3.32
C ALA A 130 12.67 -6.75 -4.28
N LEU A 131 13.90 -7.20 -4.48
CA LEU A 131 14.87 -6.60 -5.40
C LEU A 131 14.36 -6.61 -6.84
N ALA A 132 13.85 -7.75 -7.33
CA ALA A 132 13.26 -7.84 -8.66
C ALA A 132 12.03 -6.92 -8.82
N PHE A 133 11.26 -6.71 -7.75
CA PHE A 133 10.16 -5.75 -7.73
C PHE A 133 10.67 -4.30 -7.78
N TYR A 134 11.72 -3.96 -7.02
CA TYR A 134 12.35 -2.65 -7.06
C TYR A 134 12.99 -2.34 -8.42
N GLU A 135 13.63 -3.32 -9.05
CA GLU A 135 14.16 -3.21 -10.41
C GLU A 135 13.04 -2.92 -11.42
N ARG A 136 11.92 -3.66 -11.35
CA ARG A 136 10.75 -3.38 -12.18
C ARG A 136 10.21 -1.97 -11.97
N LEU A 137 10.26 -1.46 -10.75
CA LEU A 137 9.82 -0.09 -10.46
C LEU A 137 10.78 0.98 -10.95
N THR A 138 12.08 0.68 -11.04
CA THR A 138 13.12 1.63 -11.48
C THR A 138 13.30 1.63 -13.00
N ARG A 139 13.11 0.49 -13.68
CA ARG A 139 13.01 0.39 -15.15
C ARG A 139 11.78 1.07 -15.74
N ILE A 140 10.84 1.49 -14.91
CA ILE A 140 9.71 2.30 -15.34
C ILE A 140 10.27 3.70 -15.59
N ASP A 141 10.59 4.00 -16.84
CA ASP A 141 11.26 5.23 -17.26
C ASP A 141 10.66 6.49 -16.62
N VAL A 142 11.57 7.26 -16.02
CA VAL A 142 11.37 8.59 -15.43
C VAL A 142 11.27 9.68 -16.51
N TRP A 143 11.54 9.34 -17.78
CA TRP A 143 11.73 10.33 -18.87
C TRP A 143 10.60 10.44 -19.90
N ASP A 144 9.75 9.43 -20.11
CA ASP A 144 8.66 9.49 -21.13
C ASP A 144 7.46 10.39 -20.76
N CYS A 145 7.52 11.04 -19.61
CA CYS A 145 6.37 11.71 -18.99
C CYS A 145 6.24 13.21 -19.33
N TYR A 146 7.19 13.77 -20.09
CA TYR A 146 7.21 15.19 -20.45
C TYR A 146 7.14 15.49 -21.95
N GLU A 147 7.34 14.52 -22.85
CA GLU A 147 7.40 14.80 -24.29
C GLU A 147 6.08 14.63 -25.07
N ASN A 148 5.05 13.97 -24.53
CA ASN A 148 3.85 13.62 -25.32
C ASN A 148 2.56 14.36 -24.93
N ARG A 149 2.63 15.59 -24.42
CA ARG A 149 1.44 16.44 -24.15
C ARG A 149 1.61 17.92 -24.49
N ALA A 150 2.47 18.22 -25.47
CA ALA A 150 2.57 19.55 -26.06
C ALA A 150 2.48 19.48 -27.58
N ILE A 151 1.44 18.83 -28.12
CA ILE A 151 0.90 19.05 -29.48
C ILE A 151 -0.62 18.89 -29.40
#